data_AF-A0AAV8VWD2-F1
#
_entry.id   AF-A0AAV8VWD2-F1
#
_cell.length_a   1.000
_cell.length_b   1.000
_cell.length_c   1.000
_cell.angle_alpha   90.00
_cell.angle_beta   90.00
_cell.angle_gamma   90.00
#
_symmetry.space_group_name_H-M   'P 1'
#
loop_
_entity.id
_entity.type
_entity.pdbx_description
1 polymer ?
#
loop_
_entity_poly.entity_id
_entity_poly.type
_entity_poly.pdbx_seq_one_letter_code
_entity_poly.pdbx_strand_id
1 'polypeptide(L)'
;MVEIVDLVERFNRTIENFLKTAVNEKQTNWETCIPPFLLVCRSAVHESTRKTPVSVVFGAEPRLSIGLICDQMRSTKERRRRGYYLSHLKDRLRLTHAEVRQRMTLESDRMKTRYDSRANTFGFQVGEKVWLYNPKRTKGKSPKLQKS
;
A
#
# COMPACT_ATOMS: atom_id res chain seq x y z
N MET A 1 -4.53 -16.01 6.60
CA MET A 1 -5.01 -15.84 5.21
C MET A 1 -5.96 -14.65 5.08
N VAL A 2 -6.96 -14.52 5.97
CA VAL A 2 -7.91 -13.38 6.03
C VAL A 2 -7.22 -12.01 6.17
N GLU A 3 -6.12 -11.93 6.91
CA GLU A 3 -5.39 -10.68 7.18
C GLU A 3 -4.64 -10.10 5.96
N ILE A 4 -4.17 -10.96 5.06
CA ILE A 4 -3.50 -10.54 3.81
C ILE A 4 -4.55 -9.99 2.83
N VAL A 5 -5.76 -10.57 2.84
CA VAL A 5 -6.86 -10.13 1.98
C VAL A 5 -7.32 -8.72 2.35
N ASP A 6 -7.47 -8.38 3.63
CA ASP A 6 -7.88 -7.02 4.05
C ASP A 6 -6.84 -5.94 3.66
N LEU A 7 -5.54 -6.23 3.78
CA LEU A 7 -4.50 -5.28 3.38
C LEU A 7 -4.51 -5.03 1.86
N VAL A 8 -4.68 -6.09 1.07
CA VAL A 8 -4.78 -6.00 -0.40
C VAL A 8 -6.05 -5.25 -0.81
N GLU A 9 -7.19 -5.50 -0.15
CA GLU A 9 -8.43 -4.77 -0.39
C GLU A 9 -8.31 -3.28 -0.07
N ARG A 10 -7.66 -2.92 1.04
CA ARG A 10 -7.36 -1.52 1.39
C ARG A 10 -6.49 -0.87 0.33
N PHE A 11 -5.45 -1.56 -0.13
CA PHE A 11 -4.59 -1.05 -1.20
C PHE A 11 -5.38 -0.85 -2.51
N ASN A 12 -6.20 -1.83 -2.89
CA ASN A 12 -7.06 -1.75 -4.06
C ASN A 12 -8.04 -0.58 -3.97
N ARG A 13 -8.62 -0.34 -2.80
CA ARG A 13 -9.47 0.83 -2.56
C ARG A 13 -8.69 2.15 -2.69
N THR A 14 -7.46 2.21 -2.19
CA THR A 14 -6.60 3.39 -2.30
C THR A 14 -6.24 3.71 -3.74
N ILE A 15 -5.85 2.71 -4.55
CA ILE A 15 -5.55 2.93 -5.97
C ILE A 15 -6.80 3.30 -6.75
N GLU A 16 -7.95 2.68 -6.47
CA GLU A 16 -9.22 3.04 -7.10
C GLU A 16 -9.59 4.51 -6.79
N ASN A 17 -9.47 4.94 -5.54
CA ASN A 17 -9.72 6.33 -5.14
C ASN A 17 -8.77 7.32 -5.82
N PHE A 18 -7.48 6.99 -5.88
CA PHE A 18 -6.50 7.81 -6.60
C PHE A 18 -6.86 7.91 -8.09
N LEU A 19 -7.15 6.78 -8.74
CA LEU A 19 -7.50 6.76 -10.16
C LEU A 19 -8.80 7.54 -10.44
N LYS A 20 -9.82 7.48 -9.59
CA LYS A 20 -11.03 8.32 -9.71
C LYS A 20 -10.69 9.82 -9.80
N THR A 21 -9.67 10.27 -9.07
CA THR A 21 -9.24 11.68 -9.08
C THR A 21 -8.29 12.03 -10.21
N ALA A 22 -7.35 11.14 -10.54
CA ALA A 22 -6.26 11.41 -11.48
C ALA A 22 -6.60 11.14 -12.95
N VAL A 23 -7.58 10.27 -13.20
CA VAL A 23 -7.98 9.88 -14.55
C VAL A 23 -8.88 10.95 -15.18
N ASN A 24 -8.69 11.19 -16.48
CA ASN A 24 -9.46 12.12 -17.27
C ASN A 24 -10.93 11.67 -17.43
N GLU A 25 -11.81 12.57 -17.89
CA GLU A 25 -13.26 12.28 -18.00
C GLU A 25 -13.59 11.12 -18.96
N LYS A 26 -12.70 10.86 -19.92
CA LYS A 26 -12.80 9.81 -20.94
C LYS A 26 -12.17 8.47 -20.49
N GLN A 27 -11.53 8.43 -19.32
CA GLN A 27 -10.83 7.28 -18.77
C GLN A 27 -9.73 6.67 -19.65
N THR A 28 -9.08 7.49 -20.49
CA THR A 28 -8.08 6.99 -21.45
C THR A 28 -6.64 7.01 -20.93
N ASN A 29 -6.36 7.75 -19.85
CA ASN A 29 -4.99 7.96 -19.35
C ASN A 29 -4.68 7.20 -18.05
N TRP A 30 -5.47 6.17 -17.68
CA TRP A 30 -5.27 5.45 -16.42
C TRP A 30 -3.88 4.81 -16.31
N GLU A 31 -3.34 4.35 -17.43
CA GLU A 31 -2.01 3.72 -17.52
C GLU A 31 -0.87 4.69 -17.15
N THR A 32 -1.00 5.98 -17.50
CA THR A 32 0.03 6.99 -17.17
C THR A 32 -0.04 7.44 -15.72
N CYS A 33 -1.19 7.25 -15.06
CA CYS A 33 -1.38 7.55 -13.64
C CYS A 33 -0.77 6.48 -12.70
N ILE A 34 -0.56 5.25 -13.18
CA ILE A 34 -0.07 4.13 -12.35
C ILE A 34 1.37 4.33 -11.86
N PRO A 35 2.37 4.64 -12.71
CA PRO A 35 3.75 4.74 -12.25
C PRO A 35 3.97 5.81 -11.16
N PRO A 36 3.41 7.04 -11.26
CA PRO A 36 3.49 8.03 -10.18
C PRO A 36 2.85 7.54 -8.87
N PHE A 37 1.67 6.92 -8.96
CA PHE A 37 0.99 6.37 -7.79
C PHE A 37 1.84 5.31 -7.08
N LEU A 38 2.37 4.35 -7.84
CA LEU A 38 3.18 3.29 -7.27
C LEU A 38 4.48 3.80 -6.66
N LEU A 39 5.06 4.88 -7.22
CA LEU A 39 6.23 5.54 -6.63
C LEU A 39 5.89 6.08 -5.23
N VAL A 40 4.79 6.83 -5.11
CA VAL A 40 4.31 7.37 -3.82
C VAL A 40 4.02 6.24 -2.84
N CYS A 41 3.31 5.19 -3.26
CA CYS A 41 3.01 4.05 -2.38
C CYS A 41 4.26 3.34 -1.89
N ARG A 42 5.31 3.23 -2.71
CA ARG A 42 6.57 2.56 -2.33
C ARG A 42 7.45 3.42 -1.42
N SER A 43 7.37 4.75 -1.53
CA SER A 43 8.18 5.69 -0.73
C SER A 43 7.47 6.23 0.51
N ALA A 44 6.14 6.13 0.60
CA ALA A 44 5.38 6.55 1.76
C ALA A 44 5.52 5.55 2.92
N VAL A 45 5.58 6.08 4.14
CA VAL A 45 5.57 5.26 5.36
C VAL A 45 4.16 4.69 5.55
N HIS A 46 4.06 3.36 5.59
CA HIS A 46 2.77 2.71 5.83
C HIS A 46 2.44 2.70 7.34
N GLU A 47 1.19 2.96 7.70
CA GLU A 47 0.79 3.15 9.11
C GLU A 47 1.03 1.90 9.97
N SER A 48 0.67 0.72 9.45
CA SER A 48 0.78 -0.55 10.18
C SER A 48 2.22 -1.02 10.36
N THR A 49 3.10 -0.76 9.38
CA THR A 49 4.50 -1.21 9.43
C THR A 49 5.44 -0.13 9.95
N ARG A 50 5.03 1.15 9.93
CA ARG A 50 5.85 2.35 10.17
C ARG A 50 7.15 2.38 9.37
N LYS A 51 7.19 1.66 8.25
CA LYS A 51 8.32 1.60 7.31
C LYS A 51 7.81 1.82 5.90
N THR A 52 8.68 2.30 5.03
CA THR A 52 8.38 2.39 3.60
C THR A 52 8.43 0.99 2.97
N PRO A 53 7.51 0.62 2.07
CA PRO A 53 7.54 -0.71 1.44
C PRO A 53 8.87 -1.03 0.75
N VAL A 54 9.50 -0.04 0.14
CA VAL A 54 10.82 -0.19 -0.50
C VAL A 54 11.92 -0.52 0.51
N SER A 55 11.93 0.09 1.70
CA SER A 55 12.92 -0.25 2.74
C SER A 55 12.71 -1.65 3.30
N VAL A 56 11.46 -2.13 3.38
CA VAL A 56 11.14 -3.49 3.81
C VAL A 56 11.63 -4.52 2.79
N VAL A 57 11.48 -4.25 1.48
CA VAL A 57 11.88 -5.18 0.42
C VAL A 57 13.38 -5.15 0.17
N PHE A 58 13.96 -3.95 0.03
CA PHE A 58 15.34 -3.78 -0.43
C PHE A 58 16.32 -3.41 0.69
N GLY A 59 15.84 -3.16 1.91
CA GLY A 59 16.70 -2.72 3.00
C GLY A 59 17.31 -1.34 2.74
N ALA A 60 16.74 -0.53 1.85
CA ALA A 60 17.22 0.81 1.52
C ALA A 60 16.06 1.69 1.06
N GLU A 61 16.17 2.99 1.32
CA GLU A 61 15.22 3.97 0.82
C GLU A 61 15.44 4.22 -0.68
N PRO A 62 14.39 4.58 -1.44
CA PRO A 62 14.51 4.81 -2.86
C PRO A 62 15.27 6.12 -3.08
N ARG A 63 16.27 6.10 -3.96
CA ARG A 63 16.92 7.34 -4.41
C ARG A 63 16.00 8.04 -5.40
N LEU A 64 15.19 8.97 -4.88
CA LEU A 64 14.37 9.85 -5.71
C LEU A 64 15.28 10.83 -6.48
N SER A 65 14.84 11.31 -7.64
CA SER A 65 15.61 12.23 -8.50
C SER A 65 16.09 13.47 -7.73
N ILE A 66 15.29 13.97 -6.79
CA ILE A 66 15.69 15.08 -5.91
C ILE A 66 16.77 14.67 -4.90
N GLY A 67 16.71 13.43 -4.40
CA GLY A 67 17.73 12.84 -3.54
C GLY A 67 19.07 12.67 -4.27
N LEU A 68 19.05 12.34 -5.56
CA LEU A 68 20.27 12.26 -6.39
C LEU A 68 20.94 13.63 -6.54
N ILE A 69 20.17 14.69 -6.78
CA ILE A 69 20.69 16.06 -6.86
C ILE A 69 21.33 16.47 -5.52
N CYS A 70 20.66 16.17 -4.40
CA CYS A 70 21.16 16.46 -3.07
C CYS A 70 22.41 15.62 -2.71
N ASP A 71 22.45 14.34 -3.09
CA ASP A 71 23.59 13.44 -2.86
C ASP A 71 24.81 13.87 -3.69
N GLN A 72 24.59 14.35 -4.92
CA GLN A 72 25.67 14.82 -5.78
C GLN A 72 26.30 16.12 -5.29
N MET A 73 25.55 16.97 -4.59
CA MET A 73 26.09 18.14 -3.87
C MET A 73 26.85 17.75 -2.60
N ARG A 74 26.50 16.62 -1.97
CA ARG A 74 27.19 16.08 -0.78
C ARG A 74 28.36 15.20 -1.21
N SER A 75 29.48 15.82 -1.55
CA SER A 75 30.77 15.14 -1.79
C SER A 75 31.03 14.11 -0.67
N THR A 76 30.82 12.82 -0.93
CA THR A 76 31.08 11.76 0.05
C THR A 76 31.85 10.62 -0.59
N LYS A 77 33.16 10.67 -0.36
CA LYS A 77 34.11 9.57 -0.56
C LYS A 77 33.82 8.45 0.45
N GLU A 78 32.76 7.68 0.25
CA GLU A 78 32.60 6.41 0.97
C GLU A 78 32.33 5.29 -0.02
N ARG A 79 33.41 4.88 -0.69
CA ARG A 79 33.45 3.62 -1.43
C ARG A 79 33.44 2.47 -0.42
N ARG A 80 32.27 2.20 0.16
CA ARG A 80 32.03 1.12 1.13
C ARG A 80 32.69 -0.16 0.62
N ARG A 81 33.61 -0.73 1.40
CA ARG A 81 34.27 -2.00 1.08
C ARG A 81 33.19 -3.05 0.82
N ARG A 82 33.12 -3.55 -0.43
CA ARG A 82 32.04 -4.43 -0.94
C ARG A 82 31.72 -5.62 -0.02
N GLY A 83 32.72 -6.16 0.68
CA GLY A 83 32.54 -7.31 1.59
C GLY A 83 31.67 -7.03 2.82
N TYR A 84 31.74 -5.83 3.41
CA TYR A 84 30.96 -5.49 4.62
C TYR A 84 29.51 -5.11 4.31
N TYR A 85 29.24 -4.67 3.08
CA TYR A 85 27.92 -4.21 2.67
C TYR A 85 26.86 -5.31 2.70
N LEU A 86 27.20 -6.52 2.19
CA LEU A 86 26.25 -7.63 2.13
C LEU A 86 25.85 -8.13 3.53
N SER A 87 26.81 -8.23 4.46
CA SER A 87 26.52 -8.63 5.85
C SER A 87 25.60 -7.60 6.51
N HIS A 88 25.95 -6.31 6.43
CA HIS A 88 25.13 -5.25 7.00
C HIS A 88 23.73 -5.18 6.37
N LEU A 89 23.61 -5.39 5.07
CA LEU A 89 22.32 -5.41 4.39
C LEU A 89 21.45 -6.57 4.90
N LYS A 90 22.05 -7.76 5.02
CA LYS A 90 21.37 -8.94 5.54
C LYS A 90 20.87 -8.73 6.97
N ASP A 91 21.69 -8.15 7.84
CA ASP A 91 21.31 -7.89 9.23
C ASP A 91 20.24 -6.80 9.33
N ARG A 92 20.35 -5.74 8.52
CA ARG A 92 19.30 -4.69 8.44
C ARG A 92 17.96 -5.25 7.97
N LEU A 93 17.96 -6.11 6.95
CA LEU A 93 16.75 -6.76 6.47
C LEU A 93 16.13 -7.66 7.54
N ARG A 94 16.94 -8.47 8.23
CA ARG A 94 16.49 -9.32 9.34
C ARG A 94 15.82 -8.51 10.45
N LEU A 95 16.47 -7.43 10.91
CA LEU A 95 15.93 -6.54 11.94
C LEU A 95 14.63 -5.87 11.47
N THR A 96 14.63 -5.31 10.25
CA THR A 96 13.46 -4.65 9.68
C THR A 96 12.28 -5.62 9.56
N HIS A 97 12.52 -6.85 9.10
CA HIS A 97 11.48 -7.87 8.97
C HIS A 97 10.94 -8.33 10.33
N ALA A 98 11.80 -8.44 11.34
CA ALA A 98 11.37 -8.76 12.71
C ALA A 98 10.46 -7.66 13.27
N GLU A 99 10.87 -6.39 13.15
CA GLU A 99 10.06 -5.22 13.56
C GLU A 99 8.72 -5.17 12.84
N VAL A 100 8.72 -5.35 11.52
CA VAL A 100 7.50 -5.33 10.70
C VAL A 100 6.56 -6.46 11.10
N ARG A 101 7.09 -7.69 11.30
CA ARG A 101 6.26 -8.83 11.70
C ARG A 101 5.61 -8.61 13.06
N GLN A 102 6.37 -8.13 14.04
CA GLN A 102 5.84 -7.82 15.37
C GLN A 102 4.70 -6.81 15.30
N ARG A 103 4.87 -5.73 14.52
CA ARG A 103 3.82 -4.72 14.34
C ARG A 103 2.62 -5.25 13.58
N MET A 104 2.84 -6.04 12.53
CA MET A 104 1.75 -6.65 11.77
C MET A 104 0.87 -7.54 12.67
N THR A 105 1.45 -8.34 13.55
CA THR A 105 0.68 -9.14 14.52
C THR A 105 -0.13 -8.23 15.44
N LEU A 106 0.50 -7.20 16.02
CA LEU A 106 -0.13 -6.29 16.97
C LEU A 106 -1.29 -5.49 16.34
N GLU A 107 -1.09 -4.99 15.12
CA GLU A 107 -2.13 -4.30 14.36
C GLU A 107 -3.22 -5.25 13.88
N SER A 108 -2.90 -6.50 13.56
CA SER A 108 -3.90 -7.51 13.24
C SER A 108 -4.80 -7.82 14.44
N ASP A 109 -4.22 -8.03 15.61
CA ASP A 109 -4.98 -8.28 16.84
C ASP A 109 -5.90 -7.10 17.18
N ARG A 110 -5.42 -5.86 16.99
CA ARG A 110 -6.21 -4.64 17.14
C ARG A 110 -7.36 -4.58 16.15
N MET A 111 -7.09 -4.87 14.87
CA MET A 111 -8.13 -4.88 13.82
C MET A 111 -9.18 -5.95 14.11
N LYS A 112 -8.77 -7.15 14.51
CA LYS A 112 -9.66 -8.25 14.90
C LYS A 112 -10.55 -7.85 16.07
N THR A 113 -9.97 -7.34 17.16
CA THR A 113 -10.74 -6.88 18.33
C THR A 113 -11.76 -5.79 17.96
N ARG A 114 -11.37 -4.86 17.08
CA ARG A 114 -12.26 -3.79 16.59
C ARG A 114 -13.36 -4.33 15.68
N TYR A 115 -13.07 -5.35 14.87
CA TYR A 115 -14.07 -5.99 14.02
C TYR A 115 -15.05 -6.78 14.87
N ASP A 116 -14.56 -7.63 15.76
CA ASP A 116 -15.38 -8.49 16.64
C ASP A 116 -16.31 -7.65 17.54
N SER A 117 -15.86 -6.49 18.03
CA SER A 117 -16.70 -5.55 18.80
C SER A 117 -17.75 -4.80 17.98
N ARG A 118 -17.57 -4.68 16.65
CA ARG A 118 -18.50 -3.99 15.74
C ARG A 118 -19.35 -4.94 14.91
N ALA A 119 -19.01 -6.23 14.90
CA ALA A 119 -19.75 -7.25 14.19
C ALA A 119 -21.11 -7.43 14.86
N ASN A 120 -22.09 -6.61 14.43
CA ASN A 120 -23.46 -6.73 14.87
C ASN A 120 -24.02 -8.03 14.25
N THR A 121 -24.16 -9.08 15.07
CA THR A 121 -24.67 -10.40 14.70
C THR A 121 -26.19 -10.41 14.49
N PHE A 122 -26.74 -9.44 13.76
CA PHE A 122 -28.04 -9.65 13.13
C PHE A 122 -27.79 -10.50 11.88
N GLY A 123 -27.75 -11.81 12.10
CA GLY A 123 -27.71 -12.78 11.01
C GLY A 123 -29.03 -12.74 10.25
N PHE A 124 -28.96 -12.64 8.93
CA PHE A 124 -30.14 -12.74 8.07
C PHE A 124 -30.69 -14.17 8.12
N GLN A 125 -32.01 -14.32 8.14
CA GLN A 125 -32.64 -15.62 8.05
C GLN A 125 -32.78 -16.08 6.60
N VAL A 126 -32.74 -17.39 6.37
CA VAL A 126 -32.99 -17.98 5.05
C VAL A 126 -34.41 -17.60 4.63
N GLY A 127 -34.55 -16.84 3.53
CA GLY A 127 -35.82 -16.32 3.02
C GLY A 127 -36.06 -14.82 3.30
N GLU A 128 -35.19 -14.16 4.06
CA GLU A 128 -35.27 -12.73 4.34
C GLU A 128 -34.90 -11.89 3.10
N LYS A 129 -35.72 -10.88 2.79
CA LYS A 129 -35.47 -9.99 1.65
C LYS A 129 -34.41 -8.97 2.00
N VAL A 130 -33.30 -9.00 1.29
CA VAL A 130 -32.22 -8.02 1.40
C VAL A 130 -32.20 -7.09 0.20
N TRP A 131 -31.83 -5.83 0.41
CA TRP A 131 -31.68 -4.85 -0.66
C TRP A 131 -30.43 -5.14 -1.48
N LEU A 132 -30.61 -5.32 -2.79
CA LEU A 132 -29.50 -5.45 -3.74
C LEU A 132 -29.15 -4.09 -4.34
N TYR A 133 -27.96 -3.58 -4.04
CA TYR A 133 -27.46 -2.37 -4.68
C TYR A 133 -27.01 -2.68 -6.12
N ASN A 134 -27.71 -2.11 -7.11
CA ASN A 134 -27.43 -2.30 -8.54
C ASN A 134 -27.40 -0.97 -9.31
N PRO A 135 -26.28 -0.24 -9.31
CA PRO A 135 -26.16 1.03 -10.03
C PRO A 135 -26.14 0.85 -11.56
N LYS A 136 -26.82 1.74 -12.29
CA LYS A 136 -26.83 1.74 -13.77
C LYS A 136 -25.43 1.99 -14.33
N ARG A 137 -24.98 1.13 -15.24
CA ARG A 137 -23.65 1.22 -15.89
C ARG A 137 -23.71 2.05 -17.18
N THR A 138 -22.84 3.03 -17.32
CA THR A 138 -22.61 3.72 -18.62
C THR A 138 -21.67 2.90 -19.50
N LYS A 139 -22.08 2.59 -20.74
CA LYS A 139 -21.23 1.89 -21.72
C LYS A 139 -19.93 2.67 -21.97
N GLY A 140 -18.80 1.96 -22.02
CA GLY A 140 -17.49 2.55 -22.32
C GLY A 140 -16.76 3.19 -21.13
N LYS A 141 -17.36 3.25 -19.93
CA LYS A 141 -16.70 3.72 -18.71
C LYS A 141 -16.63 2.61 -17.67
N SER A 142 -15.50 2.49 -16.98
CA SER A 142 -15.37 1.61 -15.82
C SER A 142 -16.17 2.17 -14.64
N PRO A 143 -17.15 1.42 -14.10
CA PRO A 143 -17.93 1.85 -12.93
C PRO A 143 -17.07 2.19 -11.71
N LYS A 144 -15.91 1.53 -11.58
CA LYS A 144 -14.97 1.74 -10.47
C LYS A 144 -14.23 3.07 -10.55
N LEU A 145 -14.12 3.66 -11.73
CA LEU A 145 -13.37 4.89 -11.97
C LEU A 145 -14.28 6.11 -12.21
N GLN A 146 -15.58 5.96 -11.95
CA GLN A 146 -16.50 7.08 -12.01
C GLN A 146 -16.29 7.98 -10.78
N LYS A 147 -16.26 9.29 -11.01
CA LYS A 147 -16.31 10.28 -9.94
C LYS A 147 -17.70 10.20 -9.30
N SER A 148 -17.74 10.04 -7.98
CA SER A 148 -18.99 10.11 -7.20
C SER A 148 -19.46 11.56 -7.08
#